data_AF-A0A2R5GEA4-F1
#
_entry.id   AF-A0A2R5GEA4-F1
#
_cell.length_a   1.000
_cell.length_b   1.000
_cell.length_c   1.000
_cell.angle_alpha   90.00
_cell.angle_beta   90.00
_cell.angle_gamma   90.00
#
_symmetry.space_group_name_H-M   'P 1'
#
loop_
_entity.id
_entity.type
_entity.pdbx_description
1 polymer ?
#
loop_
_entity_poly.entity_id
_entity_poly.type
_entity_poly.pdbx_seq_one_letter_code
_entity_poly.pdbx_strand_id
1 'polypeptide(L)'
;MHGRSGAATSTAERELEEILRENKKLQQENELLEAHKSRLEAEMPQNAADSSAGKRRRARGRNALTLDEKLGIANAEFEVVQKRIEDTKLNSEKLIDSLRAVLEETDLRIGDLKKEAYEFKRDIVVGAENFRTGKTVAEKVVKYMEEKLKQKDAVIEKLRLKNVTLKGLIQKVETQLKQKEEMGDVLHYIDFHQLQIENKQYIAKIEERNQDLLKLKRTTGNTVQVLNNLKKKLNTILTETEWLRKEIQGRKDLLEKIRVDINKVGVEIVKEERLNRKLSESDESGADMPHVRDYIGQKAEMYELRAMLKDWTRKVEIAAISAGGRSRIKSGPSPTHADQHLSAH
;
A
#
# COMPACT_ATOMS: atom_id res chain seq x y z
N MET A 1 -30.39 -68.55 7.62
CA MET A 1 -29.18 -68.17 8.40
C MET A 1 -27.93 -67.92 7.55
N HIS A 2 -27.84 -68.37 6.30
CA HIS A 2 -26.60 -68.32 5.50
C HIS A 2 -26.02 -66.92 5.18
N GLY A 3 -26.83 -65.84 5.17
CA GLY A 3 -26.35 -64.48 4.86
C GLY A 3 -25.40 -63.85 5.91
N ARG A 4 -25.40 -64.32 7.16
CA ARG A 4 -24.47 -63.82 8.20
C ARG A 4 -23.07 -64.42 8.09
N SER A 5 -22.93 -65.62 7.52
CA SER A 5 -21.63 -66.31 7.41
C SER A 5 -20.73 -65.66 6.36
N GLY A 6 -21.25 -65.37 5.15
CA GLY A 6 -20.46 -64.76 4.08
C GLY A 6 -20.00 -63.32 4.38
N ALA A 7 -20.78 -62.57 5.16
CA ALA A 7 -20.37 -61.26 5.64
C ALA A 7 -19.22 -61.35 6.65
N ALA A 8 -19.27 -62.32 7.57
CA ALA A 8 -18.24 -62.53 8.59
C ALA A 8 -16.91 -63.05 8.01
N THR A 9 -16.94 -63.87 6.95
CA THR A 9 -15.72 -64.26 6.24
C THR A 9 -15.09 -63.08 5.50
N SER A 10 -15.90 -62.24 4.84
CA SER A 10 -15.38 -61.06 4.11
C SER A 10 -14.79 -59.99 5.05
N THR A 11 -15.28 -59.85 6.29
CA THR A 11 -14.63 -59.00 7.30
C THR A 11 -13.33 -59.61 7.80
N ALA A 12 -13.30 -60.92 8.10
CA ALA A 12 -12.10 -61.60 8.56
C ALA A 12 -10.97 -61.62 7.51
N GLU A 13 -11.30 -61.72 6.22
CA GLU A 13 -10.34 -61.60 5.11
C GLU A 13 -9.68 -60.22 5.07
N ARG A 14 -10.45 -59.14 5.29
CA ARG A 14 -9.93 -57.77 5.34
C ARG A 14 -9.06 -57.51 6.57
N GLU A 15 -9.48 -58.00 7.73
CA GLU A 15 -8.68 -57.95 8.97
C GLU A 15 -7.35 -58.70 8.79
N LEU A 16 -7.37 -59.87 8.14
CA LEU A 16 -6.16 -60.62 7.82
C LEU A 16 -5.23 -59.87 6.84
N GLU A 17 -5.77 -59.25 5.78
CA GLU A 17 -4.97 -58.40 4.89
C GLU A 17 -4.33 -57.21 5.61
N GLU A 18 -5.06 -56.57 6.54
CA GLU A 18 -4.55 -55.45 7.32
C GLU A 18 -3.43 -55.90 8.26
N ILE A 19 -3.63 -56.98 9.01
CA ILE A 19 -2.61 -57.61 9.87
C ILE A 19 -1.37 -58.02 9.06
N LEU A 20 -1.53 -58.54 7.84
CA LEU A 20 -0.39 -58.89 6.95
C LEU A 20 0.36 -57.64 6.48
N ARG A 21 -0.34 -56.54 6.18
CA ARG A 21 0.31 -55.25 5.84
C ARG A 21 1.05 -54.65 7.02
N GLU A 22 0.50 -54.73 8.23
CA GLU A 22 1.18 -54.27 9.45
C GLU A 22 2.40 -55.11 9.80
N ASN A 23 2.29 -56.44 9.75
CA ASN A 23 3.44 -57.33 9.95
C ASN A 23 4.56 -57.03 8.94
N LYS A 24 4.22 -56.79 7.67
CA LYS A 24 5.22 -56.41 6.65
C LYS A 24 5.93 -55.08 6.97
N LYS A 25 5.20 -54.07 7.48
CA LYS A 25 5.82 -52.81 7.94
C LYS A 25 6.76 -53.04 9.12
N LEU A 26 6.34 -53.82 10.11
CA LEU A 26 7.14 -54.15 11.30
C LEU A 26 8.39 -54.97 10.93
N GLN A 27 8.29 -55.88 9.95
CA GLN A 27 9.44 -56.59 9.40
C GLN A 27 10.46 -55.60 8.78
N GLN A 28 10.01 -54.69 7.91
CA GLN A 28 10.87 -53.67 7.30
C GLN A 28 11.51 -52.72 8.33
N GLU A 29 10.76 -52.35 9.38
CA GLU A 29 11.28 -51.55 10.48
C GLU A 29 12.36 -52.31 11.28
N ASN A 30 12.11 -53.58 11.62
CA ASN A 30 13.07 -54.42 12.32
C ASN A 30 14.33 -54.67 11.49
N GLU A 31 14.20 -54.96 10.18
CA GLU A 31 15.33 -55.10 9.25
C GLU A 31 16.23 -53.86 9.25
N LEU A 32 15.63 -52.65 9.22
CA LEU A 32 16.37 -51.39 9.27
C LEU A 32 17.08 -51.20 10.62
N LEU A 33 16.40 -51.47 11.74
CA LEU A 33 16.97 -51.33 13.08
C LEU A 33 18.07 -52.37 13.36
N GLU A 34 17.92 -53.61 12.87
CA GLU A 34 18.94 -54.66 12.95
C GLU A 34 20.15 -54.33 12.09
N ALA A 35 19.95 -53.81 10.87
CA ALA A 35 21.04 -53.35 10.03
C ALA A 35 21.81 -52.18 10.66
N HIS A 36 21.12 -51.21 11.26
CA HIS A 36 21.75 -50.09 11.98
C HIS A 36 22.56 -50.58 13.18
N LYS A 37 21.96 -51.45 13.99
CA LYS A 37 22.62 -52.08 15.13
C LYS A 37 23.86 -52.87 14.71
N SER A 38 23.78 -53.64 13.63
CA SER A 38 24.90 -54.46 13.14
C SER A 38 26.10 -53.62 12.68
N ARG A 39 25.87 -52.43 12.09
CA ARG A 39 26.96 -51.47 11.80
C ARG A 39 27.57 -50.88 13.07
N LEU A 40 26.76 -50.44 14.03
CA LEU A 40 27.27 -49.94 15.32
C LEU A 40 28.09 -51.01 16.06
N GLU A 41 27.67 -52.28 16.02
CA GLU A 41 28.42 -53.41 16.59
C GLU A 41 29.74 -53.70 15.83
N ALA A 42 29.83 -53.36 14.54
CA ALA A 42 31.04 -53.49 13.73
C ALA A 42 32.02 -52.30 13.90
N GLU A 43 31.52 -51.10 14.21
CA GLU A 43 32.34 -49.90 14.47
C GLU A 43 32.90 -49.85 15.91
N MET A 44 32.37 -50.67 16.81
CA MET A 44 32.84 -50.79 18.19
C MET A 44 34.22 -51.49 18.29
N PRO A 45 35.27 -50.86 18.86
CA PRO A 45 36.56 -51.50 19.03
C PRO A 45 36.50 -52.65 20.06
N GLN A 46 37.08 -53.81 19.72
CA GLN A 46 37.00 -55.05 20.51
C GLN A 46 37.61 -54.97 21.93
N ASN A 47 38.37 -53.92 22.25
CA ASN A 47 39.05 -53.76 23.54
C ASN A 47 38.14 -53.42 24.73
N ALA A 48 36.82 -53.37 24.55
CA ALA A 48 35.84 -53.07 25.60
C ALA A 48 35.09 -54.31 26.17
N ALA A 49 35.49 -55.54 25.78
CA ALA A 49 34.71 -56.75 26.05
C ALA A 49 34.70 -57.21 27.54
N ASP A 50 35.79 -57.03 28.29
CA ASP A 50 36.01 -57.76 29.56
C ASP A 50 35.48 -57.11 30.85
N SER A 51 34.96 -55.88 30.80
CA SER A 51 34.62 -55.13 32.04
C SER A 51 33.12 -55.04 32.38
N SER A 52 32.21 -55.53 31.53
CA SER A 52 30.76 -55.23 31.66
C SER A 52 29.82 -56.43 31.96
N ALA A 53 30.36 -57.65 32.12
CA ALA A 53 29.55 -58.86 32.32
C ALA A 53 28.57 -58.78 33.52
N GLY A 54 28.94 -58.07 34.59
CA GLY A 54 28.15 -57.99 35.83
C GLY A 54 26.89 -57.11 35.78
N LYS A 55 26.71 -56.24 34.78
CA LYS A 55 25.65 -55.20 34.81
C LYS A 55 24.46 -55.44 33.87
N ARG A 56 24.52 -56.46 33.01
CA ARG A 56 23.53 -56.74 31.95
C ARG A 56 22.15 -57.25 32.42
N ARG A 57 21.93 -57.60 33.70
CA ARG A 57 20.66 -58.20 34.18
C ARG A 57 19.61 -57.22 34.71
N ARG A 58 19.79 -55.89 34.62
CA ARG A 58 18.88 -54.88 35.23
C ARG A 58 18.26 -53.82 34.29
N ALA A 59 18.36 -53.99 32.97
CA ALA A 59 17.79 -53.06 31.97
C ALA A 59 16.74 -53.72 31.05
N ARG A 60 15.87 -54.58 31.61
CA ARG A 60 14.89 -55.38 30.82
C ARG A 60 13.45 -54.85 30.88
N GLY A 61 13.29 -53.56 31.10
CA GLY A 61 12.01 -52.86 31.04
C GLY A 61 12.27 -51.38 30.83
N ARG A 62 11.54 -50.77 29.88
CA ARG A 62 11.81 -49.45 29.26
C ARG A 62 13.11 -49.42 28.41
N ASN A 63 13.13 -48.92 27.17
CA ASN A 63 12.13 -48.15 26.41
C ASN A 63 11.93 -48.74 25.00
N ALA A 64 10.73 -48.59 24.43
CA ALA A 64 10.59 -48.55 22.98
C ALA A 64 11.20 -47.23 22.49
N LEU A 65 11.95 -47.26 21.38
CA LEU A 65 12.46 -46.05 20.74
C LEU A 65 11.30 -45.08 20.47
N THR A 66 11.48 -43.82 20.83
CA THR A 66 10.55 -42.73 20.50
C THR A 66 10.48 -42.57 18.98
N LEU A 67 9.39 -41.97 18.48
CA LEU A 67 9.21 -41.75 17.04
C LEU A 67 10.37 -40.93 16.46
N ASP A 68 10.85 -39.93 17.19
CA ASP A 68 11.96 -39.07 16.77
C ASP A 68 13.30 -39.84 16.73
N GLU A 69 13.57 -40.73 17.70
CA GLU A 69 14.75 -41.62 17.66
C GLU A 69 14.67 -42.61 16.47
N LYS A 70 13.49 -43.17 16.19
CA LYS A 70 13.28 -44.05 15.03
C LYS A 70 13.47 -43.31 13.70
N LEU A 71 12.96 -42.08 13.59
CA LEU A 71 13.15 -41.22 12.42
C LEU A 71 14.63 -40.82 12.25
N GLY A 72 15.33 -40.54 13.36
CA GLY A 72 16.77 -40.30 13.36
C GLY A 72 17.56 -41.49 12.81
N ILE A 73 17.28 -42.70 13.29
CA ILE A 73 17.90 -43.94 12.79
C ILE A 73 17.54 -44.17 11.32
N ALA A 74 16.27 -43.99 10.93
CA ALA A 74 15.83 -44.16 9.54
C ALA A 74 16.53 -43.19 8.57
N ASN A 75 16.74 -41.93 8.98
CA ASN A 75 17.47 -40.94 8.19
C ASN A 75 18.97 -41.27 8.09
N ALA A 76 19.62 -41.65 9.20
CA ALA A 76 21.02 -42.06 9.18
C ALA A 76 21.24 -43.32 8.30
N GLU A 77 20.33 -44.29 8.38
CA GLU A 77 20.32 -45.47 7.51
C GLU A 77 20.11 -45.11 6.04
N PHE A 78 19.20 -44.19 5.76
CA PHE A 78 18.95 -43.69 4.42
C PHE A 78 20.19 -43.00 3.83
N GLU A 79 20.88 -42.14 4.59
CA GLU A 79 22.14 -41.51 4.18
C GLU A 79 23.24 -42.54 3.89
N VAL A 80 23.41 -43.54 4.77
CA VAL A 80 24.40 -44.61 4.56
C VAL A 80 24.06 -45.45 3.32
N VAL A 81 22.79 -45.76 3.08
CA VAL A 81 22.35 -46.50 1.89
C VAL A 81 22.51 -45.65 0.63
N GLN A 82 22.19 -44.37 0.66
CA GLN A 82 22.41 -43.43 -0.46
C GLN A 82 23.90 -43.36 -0.83
N LYS A 83 24.77 -43.12 0.16
CA LYS A 83 26.22 -43.09 -0.05
C LYS A 83 26.74 -44.40 -0.64
N ARG A 84 26.31 -45.55 -0.10
CA ARG A 84 26.68 -46.87 -0.66
C ARG A 84 26.21 -47.05 -2.09
N ILE A 85 25.03 -46.56 -2.46
CA ILE A 85 24.54 -46.59 -3.85
C ILE A 85 25.43 -45.73 -4.75
N GLU A 86 25.81 -44.53 -4.31
CA GLU A 86 26.68 -43.62 -5.06
C GLU A 86 28.10 -44.19 -5.24
N ASP A 87 28.72 -44.67 -4.16
CA ASP A 87 30.02 -45.38 -4.19
C ASP A 87 29.97 -46.60 -5.14
N THR A 88 28.87 -47.37 -5.10
CA THR A 88 28.68 -48.53 -5.98
C THR A 88 28.53 -48.11 -7.43
N LYS A 89 27.77 -47.04 -7.74
CA LYS A 89 27.65 -46.51 -9.12
C LYS A 89 29.00 -46.06 -9.65
N LEU A 90 29.71 -45.23 -8.91
CA LEU A 90 30.99 -44.65 -9.30
C LEU A 90 32.08 -45.73 -9.49
N ASN A 91 32.09 -46.77 -8.66
CA ASN A 91 32.95 -47.94 -8.87
C ASN A 91 32.52 -48.80 -10.07
N SER A 92 31.21 -48.92 -10.32
CA SER A 92 30.69 -49.66 -11.50
C SER A 92 31.03 -48.95 -12.80
N GLU A 93 30.92 -47.62 -12.85
CA GLU A 93 31.28 -46.80 -14.00
C GLU A 93 32.79 -46.92 -14.31
N LYS A 94 33.65 -46.75 -13.30
CA LYS A 94 35.10 -46.97 -13.43
C LYS A 94 35.43 -48.38 -13.95
N LEU A 95 34.72 -49.40 -13.48
CA LEU A 95 34.91 -50.78 -13.94
C LEU A 95 34.46 -50.96 -15.40
N ILE A 96 33.30 -50.39 -15.78
CA ILE A 96 32.79 -50.42 -17.16
C ILE A 96 33.78 -49.76 -18.11
N ASP A 97 34.32 -48.59 -17.77
CA ASP A 97 35.27 -47.88 -18.64
C ASP A 97 36.63 -48.59 -18.72
N SER A 98 37.09 -49.20 -17.62
CA SER A 98 38.27 -50.08 -17.64
C SER A 98 38.06 -51.30 -18.55
N LEU A 99 36.92 -51.98 -18.43
CA LEU A 99 36.58 -53.14 -19.27
C LEU A 99 36.43 -52.75 -20.74
N ARG A 100 35.86 -51.58 -21.06
CA ARG A 100 35.81 -51.04 -22.42
C ARG A 100 37.20 -50.80 -22.99
N ALA A 101 38.08 -50.14 -22.24
CA ALA A 101 39.45 -49.88 -22.66
C ALA A 101 40.24 -51.19 -22.92
N VAL A 102 40.06 -52.21 -22.08
CA VAL A 102 40.65 -53.54 -22.28
C VAL A 102 40.08 -54.23 -23.52
N LEU A 103 38.76 -54.20 -23.74
CA LEU A 103 38.15 -54.77 -24.94
C LEU A 103 38.69 -54.11 -26.22
N GLU A 104 38.70 -52.78 -26.27
CA GLU A 104 39.25 -52.01 -27.40
C GLU A 104 40.74 -52.31 -27.64
N GLU A 105 41.56 -52.41 -26.59
CA GLU A 105 42.97 -52.85 -26.72
C GLU A 105 43.06 -54.26 -27.31
N THR A 106 42.26 -55.21 -26.82
CA THR A 106 42.29 -56.59 -27.30
C THR A 106 41.85 -56.72 -28.75
N ASP A 107 40.81 -55.99 -29.18
CA ASP A 107 40.35 -55.99 -30.57
C ASP A 107 41.40 -55.40 -31.53
N LEU A 108 42.02 -54.27 -31.15
CA LEU A 108 43.14 -53.69 -31.89
C LEU A 108 44.31 -54.68 -32.00
N ARG A 109 44.69 -55.32 -30.88
CA ARG A 109 45.77 -56.30 -30.83
C ARG A 109 45.48 -57.56 -31.65
N ILE A 110 44.24 -58.04 -31.67
CA ILE A 110 43.79 -59.14 -32.54
C ILE A 110 43.88 -58.74 -34.01
N GLY A 111 43.49 -57.51 -34.36
CA GLY A 111 43.64 -56.94 -35.70
C GLY A 111 45.10 -56.90 -36.17
N ASP A 112 45.99 -56.35 -35.34
CA ASP A 112 47.42 -56.26 -35.62
C ASP A 112 48.06 -57.65 -35.74
N LEU A 113 47.77 -58.58 -34.83
CA LEU A 113 48.30 -59.96 -34.91
C LEU A 113 47.82 -60.71 -36.16
N LYS A 114 46.55 -60.55 -36.57
CA LYS A 114 46.04 -61.12 -37.83
C LYS A 114 46.78 -60.56 -39.04
N LYS A 115 47.04 -59.25 -39.04
CA LYS A 115 47.79 -58.57 -40.11
C LYS A 115 49.25 -59.04 -40.16
N GLU A 116 49.93 -59.09 -39.02
CA GLU A 116 51.32 -59.58 -38.91
C GLU A 116 51.44 -61.05 -39.34
N ALA A 117 50.50 -61.91 -38.96
CA ALA A 117 50.48 -63.30 -39.39
C ALA A 117 50.26 -63.45 -40.91
N TYR A 118 49.41 -62.60 -41.51
CA TYR A 118 49.19 -62.60 -42.96
C TYR A 118 50.42 -62.09 -43.72
N GLU A 119 51.02 -60.98 -43.28
CA GLU A 119 52.25 -60.42 -43.86
C GLU A 119 53.41 -61.42 -43.75
N PHE A 120 53.61 -62.04 -42.59
CA PHE A 120 54.62 -63.10 -42.41
C PHE A 120 54.38 -64.29 -43.33
N LYS A 121 53.12 -64.77 -43.47
CA LYS A 121 52.79 -65.86 -44.38
C LYS A 121 53.09 -65.48 -45.84
N ARG A 122 52.70 -64.27 -46.26
CA ARG A 122 52.93 -63.78 -47.63
C ARG A 122 54.42 -63.62 -47.93
N ASP A 123 55.15 -62.93 -47.06
CA ASP A 123 56.49 -62.44 -47.36
C ASP A 123 57.59 -63.45 -46.99
N ILE A 124 57.38 -64.27 -45.95
CA ILE A 124 58.32 -65.31 -45.51
C ILE A 124 57.91 -66.70 -45.96
N VAL A 125 56.72 -67.17 -45.56
CA VAL A 125 56.34 -68.58 -45.81
C VAL A 125 56.22 -68.88 -47.30
N VAL A 126 55.68 -67.94 -48.09
CA VAL A 126 55.56 -68.07 -49.55
C VAL A 126 56.64 -67.24 -50.27
N GLY A 127 56.80 -65.96 -49.93
CA GLY A 127 57.68 -65.04 -50.65
C GLY A 127 59.19 -65.28 -50.47
N ALA A 128 59.59 -65.98 -49.41
CA ALA A 128 61.00 -66.30 -49.15
C ALA A 128 61.39 -67.75 -49.49
N GLU A 129 60.49 -68.58 -50.00
CA GLU A 129 60.82 -69.94 -50.44
C GLU A 129 61.71 -69.93 -51.71
N ASN A 130 62.72 -70.81 -51.75
CA ASN A 130 63.50 -71.03 -52.96
C ASN A 130 62.81 -72.08 -53.84
N PHE A 131 62.29 -71.62 -54.98
CA PHE A 131 61.51 -72.43 -55.94
C PHE A 131 62.18 -73.76 -56.37
N ARG A 132 63.52 -73.88 -56.30
CA ARG A 132 64.23 -75.12 -56.68
C ARG A 132 64.50 -76.07 -55.51
N THR A 133 64.42 -75.62 -54.26
CA THR A 133 64.77 -76.43 -53.08
C THR A 133 63.67 -76.56 -52.04
N GLY A 134 62.59 -75.78 -52.15
CA GLY A 134 61.50 -75.74 -51.17
C GLY A 134 61.89 -75.20 -49.79
N LYS A 135 63.09 -74.59 -49.68
CA LYS A 135 63.64 -74.09 -48.41
C LYS A 135 63.58 -72.56 -48.37
N THR A 136 63.21 -72.02 -47.22
CA THR A 136 63.21 -70.57 -46.97
C THR A 136 64.62 -69.99 -47.06
N VAL A 137 64.78 -68.89 -47.81
CA VAL A 137 66.05 -68.17 -47.97
C VAL A 137 66.31 -67.31 -46.74
N ALA A 138 67.33 -67.68 -45.95
CA ALA A 138 67.65 -67.03 -44.67
C ALA A 138 67.83 -65.50 -44.78
N GLU A 139 68.50 -65.02 -45.82
CA GLU A 139 68.73 -63.58 -46.05
C GLU A 139 67.42 -62.77 -46.13
N LYS A 140 66.40 -63.31 -46.80
CA LYS A 140 65.07 -62.67 -46.87
C LYS A 140 64.38 -62.63 -45.50
N VAL A 141 64.57 -63.67 -44.67
CA VAL A 141 64.05 -63.71 -43.29
C VAL A 141 64.74 -62.64 -42.43
N VAL A 142 66.07 -62.54 -42.51
CA VAL A 142 66.84 -61.52 -41.78
C VAL A 142 66.36 -60.12 -42.16
N LYS A 143 66.29 -59.81 -43.45
CA LYS A 143 65.83 -58.51 -43.95
C LYS A 143 64.40 -58.16 -43.51
N TYR A 144 63.46 -59.12 -43.56
CA TYR A 144 62.11 -58.91 -43.05
C TYR A 144 62.10 -58.58 -41.55
N MET A 145 62.90 -59.29 -40.75
CA MET A 145 62.99 -59.05 -39.30
C MET A 145 63.60 -57.68 -39.00
N GLU A 146 64.65 -57.26 -39.73
CA GLU A 146 65.23 -55.90 -39.63
C GLU A 146 64.21 -54.81 -40.00
N GLU A 147 63.47 -54.97 -41.10
CA GLU A 147 62.41 -54.05 -41.51
C GLU A 147 61.28 -53.98 -40.47
N LYS A 148 60.92 -55.12 -39.86
CA LYS A 148 59.91 -55.18 -38.79
C LYS A 148 60.38 -54.54 -37.49
N LEU A 149 61.63 -54.75 -37.07
CA LEU A 149 62.21 -54.06 -35.92
C LEU A 149 62.19 -52.54 -36.13
N LYS A 150 62.63 -52.06 -37.29
CA LYS A 150 62.59 -50.63 -37.64
C LYS A 150 61.16 -50.04 -37.65
N GLN A 151 60.16 -50.82 -38.09
CA GLN A 151 58.75 -50.43 -38.00
C GLN A 151 58.28 -50.32 -36.54
N LYS A 152 58.66 -51.27 -35.68
CA LYS A 152 58.32 -51.24 -34.25
C LYS A 152 59.00 -50.08 -33.52
N ASP A 153 60.26 -49.78 -33.80
CA ASP A 153 60.97 -48.62 -33.23
C ASP A 153 60.28 -47.29 -33.56
N ALA A 154 59.85 -47.12 -34.81
CA ALA A 154 59.09 -45.93 -35.22
C ALA A 154 57.73 -45.80 -34.50
N VAL A 155 57.07 -46.92 -34.18
CA VAL A 155 55.84 -46.94 -33.37
C VAL A 155 56.15 -46.62 -31.90
N ILE A 156 57.22 -47.17 -31.32
CA ILE A 156 57.66 -46.88 -29.95
C ILE A 156 57.90 -45.38 -29.79
N GLU A 157 58.63 -44.75 -30.71
CA GLU A 157 58.93 -43.31 -30.61
C GLU A 157 57.66 -42.45 -30.78
N LYS A 158 56.77 -42.82 -31.70
CA LYS A 158 55.45 -42.18 -31.84
C LYS A 158 54.60 -42.30 -30.57
N LEU A 159 54.64 -43.44 -29.88
CA LEU A 159 53.93 -43.65 -28.61
C LEU A 159 54.57 -42.88 -27.45
N ARG A 160 55.90 -42.78 -27.39
CA ARG A 160 56.62 -41.94 -26.41
C ARG A 160 56.23 -40.47 -26.54
N LEU A 161 56.28 -39.92 -27.74
CA LEU A 161 55.87 -38.53 -28.00
C LEU A 161 54.41 -38.29 -27.57
N LYS A 162 53.48 -39.18 -27.94
CA LYS A 162 52.09 -39.13 -27.46
C LYS A 162 51.97 -39.17 -25.94
N ASN A 163 52.74 -40.04 -25.26
CA ASN A 163 52.70 -40.16 -23.81
C ASN A 163 53.17 -38.87 -23.11
N VAL A 164 54.22 -38.23 -23.62
CA VAL A 164 54.68 -36.91 -23.15
C VAL A 164 53.62 -35.83 -23.37
N THR A 165 53.00 -35.79 -24.55
CA THR A 165 51.92 -34.81 -24.85
C THR A 165 50.71 -35.00 -23.93
N LEU A 166 50.27 -36.25 -23.72
CA LEU A 166 49.13 -36.55 -22.85
C LEU A 166 49.43 -36.23 -21.38
N LYS A 167 50.64 -36.50 -20.88
CA LYS A 167 51.06 -36.08 -19.54
C LYS A 167 51.02 -34.56 -19.36
N GLY A 168 51.51 -33.81 -20.34
CA GLY A 168 51.43 -32.34 -20.33
C GLY A 168 49.98 -31.83 -20.37
N LEU A 169 49.09 -32.51 -21.09
CA LEU A 169 47.66 -32.17 -21.10
C LEU A 169 46.99 -32.47 -19.77
N ILE A 170 47.25 -33.63 -19.16
CA ILE A 170 46.77 -34.00 -17.82
C ILE A 170 47.19 -32.94 -16.80
N GLN A 171 48.49 -32.64 -16.72
CA GLN A 171 49.02 -31.62 -15.79
C GLN A 171 48.39 -30.24 -16.00
N LYS A 172 48.13 -29.84 -17.25
CA LYS A 172 47.42 -28.60 -17.57
C LYS A 172 45.97 -28.61 -17.09
N VAL A 173 45.25 -29.72 -17.29
CA VAL A 173 43.86 -29.87 -16.83
C VAL A 173 43.79 -29.91 -15.30
N GLU A 174 44.68 -30.64 -14.63
CA GLU A 174 44.82 -30.65 -13.17
C GLU A 174 45.11 -29.25 -12.61
N THR A 175 45.99 -28.49 -13.25
CA THR A 175 46.28 -27.09 -12.85
C THR A 175 45.05 -26.19 -13.04
N GLN A 176 44.29 -26.37 -14.13
CA GLN A 176 43.05 -25.62 -14.37
C GLN A 176 41.94 -26.00 -13.38
N LEU A 177 41.83 -27.28 -13.03
CA LEU A 177 40.88 -27.77 -12.03
C LEU A 177 41.21 -27.15 -10.66
N LYS A 178 42.46 -27.24 -10.22
CA LYS A 178 42.93 -26.64 -8.98
C LYS A 178 42.69 -25.13 -8.93
N GLN A 179 42.96 -24.40 -10.02
CA GLN A 179 42.64 -22.97 -10.10
C GLN A 179 41.14 -22.67 -10.00
N LYS A 180 40.27 -23.58 -10.47
CA LYS A 180 38.81 -23.43 -10.35
C LYS A 180 38.31 -23.73 -8.94
N GLU A 181 38.90 -24.73 -8.27
CA GLU A 181 38.64 -25.06 -6.87
C GLU A 181 39.10 -23.91 -5.94
N GLU A 182 40.34 -23.44 -6.09
CA GLU A 182 40.89 -22.31 -5.31
C GLU A 182 40.11 -21.00 -5.53
N MET A 183 39.54 -20.79 -6.72
CA MET A 183 38.66 -19.64 -7.00
C MET A 183 37.26 -19.81 -6.40
N GLY A 184 36.82 -21.02 -6.07
CA GLY A 184 35.47 -21.33 -5.61
C GLY A 184 35.28 -21.30 -4.09
N ASP A 185 36.20 -21.90 -3.32
CA ASP A 185 35.83 -22.52 -2.03
C ASP A 185 35.66 -21.59 -0.81
N VAL A 186 36.23 -20.39 -0.78
CA VAL A 186 36.15 -19.52 0.42
C VAL A 186 35.82 -18.07 0.11
N LEU A 187 36.50 -17.44 -0.85
CA LEU A 187 36.35 -16.01 -1.12
C LEU A 187 34.94 -15.67 -1.62
N HIS A 188 34.47 -16.35 -2.68
CA HIS A 188 33.13 -16.14 -3.23
C HIS A 188 32.00 -16.46 -2.24
N TYR A 189 32.16 -17.43 -1.34
CA TYR A 189 31.12 -17.75 -0.35
C TYR A 189 30.98 -16.64 0.70
N ILE A 190 32.11 -16.11 1.21
CA ILE A 190 32.12 -14.99 2.16
C ILE A 190 31.59 -13.73 1.48
N ASP A 191 32.04 -13.40 0.27
CA ASP A 191 31.57 -12.23 -0.48
C ASP A 191 30.07 -12.33 -0.81
N PHE A 192 29.58 -13.51 -1.17
CA PHE A 192 28.15 -13.75 -1.41
C PHE A 192 27.32 -13.61 -0.14
N HIS A 193 27.81 -14.12 1.00
CA HIS A 193 27.15 -13.92 2.29
C HIS A 193 27.17 -12.46 2.74
N GLN A 194 28.26 -11.73 2.50
CA GLN A 194 28.36 -10.30 2.75
C GLN A 194 27.31 -9.53 1.91
N LEU A 195 27.22 -9.81 0.60
CA LEU A 195 26.19 -9.26 -0.28
C LEU A 195 24.76 -9.61 0.18
N GLN A 196 24.51 -10.83 0.67
CA GLN A 196 23.21 -11.19 1.25
C GLN A 196 22.90 -10.40 2.52
N ILE A 197 23.88 -10.17 3.39
CA ILE A 197 23.73 -9.40 4.63
C ILE A 197 23.43 -7.93 4.27
N GLU A 198 24.21 -7.33 3.38
CA GLU A 198 24.01 -5.96 2.90
C GLU A 198 22.64 -5.78 2.24
N ASN A 199 22.23 -6.70 1.37
CA ASN A 199 20.90 -6.66 0.74
C ASN A 199 19.78 -6.72 1.78
N LYS A 200 19.86 -7.61 2.78
CA LYS A 200 18.91 -7.66 3.90
C LYS A 200 18.90 -6.36 4.71
N GLN A 201 20.06 -5.75 4.97
CA GLN A 201 20.16 -4.45 5.64
C GLN A 201 19.53 -3.31 4.82
N TYR A 202 19.76 -3.28 3.51
CA TYR A 202 19.15 -2.28 2.61
C TYR A 202 17.64 -2.45 2.53
N ILE A 203 17.12 -3.68 2.43
CA ILE A 203 15.67 -3.95 2.48
C ILE A 203 15.08 -3.45 3.80
N ALA A 204 15.67 -3.79 4.95
CA ALA A 204 15.19 -3.32 6.26
C ALA A 204 15.19 -1.79 6.36
N LYS A 205 16.20 -1.12 5.80
CA LYS A 205 16.31 0.34 5.78
C LYS A 205 15.32 1.01 4.81
N ILE A 206 15.00 0.36 3.68
CA ILE A 206 13.93 0.80 2.79
C ILE A 206 12.57 0.69 3.50
N GLU A 207 12.34 -0.41 4.22
CA GLU A 207 11.10 -0.65 4.95
C GLU A 207 10.90 0.35 6.09
N GLU A 208 11.94 0.65 6.88
CA GLU A 208 11.95 1.72 7.89
C GLU A 208 11.54 3.07 7.27
N ARG A 209 12.15 3.45 6.14
CA ARG A 209 11.87 4.73 5.46
C ARG A 209 10.47 4.77 4.84
N ASN A 210 9.96 3.65 4.35
CA ASN A 210 8.58 3.53 3.88
C ASN A 210 7.58 3.70 5.02
N GLN A 211 7.85 3.11 6.21
CA GLN A 211 7.02 3.30 7.39
C GLN A 211 7.02 4.76 7.87
N ASP A 212 8.16 5.43 7.89
CA ASP A 212 8.23 6.86 8.25
C ASP A 212 7.55 7.76 7.22
N LEU A 213 7.68 7.46 5.92
CA LEU A 213 6.93 8.15 4.87
C LEU A 213 5.42 7.96 5.03
N LEU A 214 4.95 6.77 5.44
CA LEU A 214 3.55 6.50 5.74
C LEU A 214 3.06 7.26 6.98
N LYS A 215 3.86 7.32 8.05
CA LYS A 215 3.56 8.13 9.25
C LYS A 215 3.40 9.60 8.85
N LEU A 216 4.36 10.14 8.08
CA LEU A 216 4.34 11.54 7.63
C LEU A 216 3.14 11.84 6.71
N LYS A 217 2.82 10.96 5.76
CA LYS A 217 1.60 11.09 4.94
C LYS A 217 0.33 11.14 5.77
N ARG A 218 0.21 10.30 6.82
CA ARG A 218 -0.93 10.32 7.75
C ARG A 218 -1.00 11.62 8.55
N THR A 219 0.12 12.10 9.11
CA THR A 219 0.12 13.36 9.88
C THR A 219 -0.16 14.57 8.99
N THR A 220 0.43 14.66 7.79
CA THR A 220 0.11 15.71 6.81
C THR A 220 -1.37 15.67 6.42
N GLY A 221 -1.94 14.50 6.14
CA GLY A 221 -3.37 14.35 5.83
C GLY A 221 -4.28 14.86 6.96
N ASN A 222 -3.99 14.46 8.20
CA ASN A 222 -4.72 14.93 9.38
C ASN A 222 -4.59 16.45 9.56
N THR A 223 -3.39 17.01 9.43
CA THR A 223 -3.15 18.46 9.51
C THR A 223 -3.92 19.24 8.44
N VAL A 224 -3.96 18.74 7.20
CA VAL A 224 -4.75 19.33 6.11
C VAL A 224 -6.26 19.25 6.41
N GLN A 225 -6.75 18.16 7.00
CA GLN A 225 -8.14 18.04 7.39
C GLN A 225 -8.52 19.02 8.52
N VAL A 226 -7.66 19.14 9.55
CA VAL A 226 -7.84 20.12 10.64
C VAL A 226 -7.80 21.55 10.09
N LEU A 227 -6.83 21.88 9.22
CA LEU A 227 -6.71 23.19 8.58
C LEU A 227 -7.96 23.54 7.75
N ASN A 228 -8.49 22.59 6.97
CA ASN A 228 -9.72 22.79 6.21
C ASN A 228 -10.94 23.00 7.12
N ASN A 229 -11.02 22.29 8.25
CA ASN A 229 -12.09 22.50 9.23
C ASN A 229 -11.99 23.87 9.92
N LEU A 230 -10.77 24.33 10.26
CA LEU A 230 -10.54 25.67 10.79
C LEU A 230 -10.86 26.76 9.75
N LYS A 231 -10.48 26.56 8.48
CA LYS A 231 -10.81 27.46 7.37
C LYS A 231 -12.33 27.58 7.17
N LYS A 232 -13.07 26.47 7.26
CA LYS A 232 -14.54 26.48 7.22
C LYS A 232 -15.13 27.28 8.39
N LYS A 233 -14.71 27.01 9.63
CA LYS A 233 -15.16 27.75 10.82
C LYS A 233 -14.86 29.25 10.73
N LEU A 234 -13.66 29.62 10.30
CA LEU A 234 -13.28 31.00 10.06
C LEU A 234 -14.20 31.67 9.02
N ASN A 235 -14.49 30.99 7.91
CA ASN A 235 -15.39 31.51 6.88
C ASN A 235 -16.82 31.72 7.41
N THR A 236 -17.34 30.81 8.24
CA THR A 236 -18.64 30.98 8.91
C THR A 236 -18.65 32.23 9.79
N ILE A 237 -17.63 32.42 10.64
CA ILE A 237 -17.50 33.58 11.53
C ILE A 237 -17.32 34.88 10.72
N LEU A 238 -16.62 34.85 9.58
CA LEU A 238 -16.51 35.99 8.67
C LEU A 238 -17.89 36.34 8.07
N THR A 239 -18.65 35.37 7.57
CA THR A 239 -20.00 35.64 7.04
C THR A 239 -20.97 36.14 8.12
N GLU A 240 -20.86 35.64 9.35
CA GLU A 240 -21.66 36.10 10.49
C GLU A 240 -21.27 37.53 10.91
N THR A 241 -19.97 37.86 10.97
CA THR A 241 -19.52 39.21 11.29
C THR A 241 -19.81 40.23 10.18
N GLU A 242 -19.83 39.82 8.90
CA GLU A 242 -20.34 40.66 7.80
C GLU A 242 -21.86 40.91 7.93
N TRP A 243 -22.64 39.88 8.28
CA TRP A 243 -24.07 40.02 8.52
C TRP A 243 -24.35 40.94 9.73
N LEU A 244 -23.66 40.72 10.86
CA LEU A 244 -23.75 41.58 12.04
C LEU A 244 -23.33 43.02 11.75
N ARG A 245 -22.31 43.25 10.90
CA ARG A 245 -21.93 44.61 10.47
C ARG A 245 -23.06 45.29 9.69
N LYS A 246 -23.74 44.58 8.79
CA LYS A 246 -24.91 45.09 8.04
C LYS A 246 -26.09 45.38 8.98
N GLU A 247 -26.38 44.49 9.92
CA GLU A 247 -27.43 44.67 10.93
C GLU A 247 -27.14 45.87 11.85
N ILE A 248 -25.90 46.03 12.32
CA ILE A 248 -25.47 47.19 13.11
C ILE A 248 -25.61 48.48 12.29
N GLN A 249 -25.27 48.48 11.01
CA GLN A 249 -25.45 49.66 10.15
C GLN A 249 -26.93 49.99 9.97
N GLY A 250 -27.78 49.00 9.63
CA GLY A 250 -29.23 49.20 9.51
C GLY A 250 -29.87 49.74 10.80
N ARG A 251 -29.43 49.27 11.98
CA ARG A 251 -29.88 49.82 13.27
C ARG A 251 -29.39 51.25 13.52
N LYS A 252 -28.18 51.61 13.11
CA LYS A 252 -27.69 53.00 13.19
C LYS A 252 -28.51 53.92 12.29
N ASP A 253 -28.77 53.49 11.06
CA ASP A 253 -29.56 54.27 10.09
C ASP A 253 -31.01 54.45 10.58
N LEU A 254 -31.59 53.45 11.23
CA LEU A 254 -32.90 53.53 11.89
C LEU A 254 -32.88 54.48 13.11
N LEU A 255 -31.87 54.39 13.97
CA LEU A 255 -31.70 55.30 15.10
C LEU A 255 -31.57 56.76 14.66
N GLU A 256 -30.88 57.02 13.55
CA GLU A 256 -30.74 58.38 13.01
C GLU A 256 -32.06 58.91 12.45
N LYS A 257 -32.86 58.07 11.76
CA LYS A 257 -34.23 58.43 11.37
C LYS A 257 -35.10 58.78 12.58
N ILE A 258 -35.07 57.94 13.62
CA ILE A 258 -35.82 58.18 14.87
C ILE A 258 -35.35 59.48 15.54
N ARG A 259 -34.06 59.79 15.55
CA ARG A 259 -33.54 61.08 16.06
C ARG A 259 -34.06 62.28 15.26
N VAL A 260 -34.06 62.19 13.93
CA VAL A 260 -34.63 63.22 13.06
C VAL A 260 -36.12 63.41 13.33
N ASP A 261 -36.87 62.33 13.52
CA ASP A 261 -38.31 62.40 13.78
C ASP A 261 -38.62 62.90 15.21
N ILE A 262 -37.84 62.53 16.22
CA ILE A 262 -37.90 63.14 17.57
C ILE A 262 -37.65 64.65 17.50
N ASN A 263 -36.66 65.10 16.72
CA ASN A 263 -36.39 66.52 16.54
C ASN A 263 -37.55 67.25 15.83
N LYS A 264 -38.18 66.64 14.82
CA LYS A 264 -39.39 67.21 14.17
C LYS A 264 -40.54 67.34 15.17
N VAL A 265 -40.86 66.26 15.89
CA VAL A 265 -41.93 66.23 16.90
C VAL A 265 -41.64 67.24 18.02
N GLY A 266 -40.38 67.41 18.44
CA GLY A 266 -39.99 68.45 19.39
C GLY A 266 -40.22 69.88 18.86
N VAL A 267 -39.91 70.14 17.58
CA VAL A 267 -40.22 71.43 16.92
C VAL A 267 -41.73 71.64 16.78
N GLU A 268 -42.49 70.59 16.51
CA GLU A 268 -43.96 70.62 16.45
C GLU A 268 -44.57 70.89 17.83
N ILE A 269 -44.13 70.21 18.88
CA ILE A 269 -44.54 70.48 20.27
C ILE A 269 -44.28 71.95 20.63
N VAL A 270 -43.10 72.51 20.34
CA VAL A 270 -42.81 73.93 20.62
C VAL A 270 -43.69 74.89 19.80
N LYS A 271 -44.07 74.52 18.57
CA LYS A 271 -45.05 75.31 17.78
C LYS A 271 -46.44 75.25 18.40
N GLU A 272 -46.90 74.06 18.76
CA GLU A 272 -48.21 73.83 19.39
C GLU A 272 -48.29 74.49 20.77
N GLU A 273 -47.26 74.39 21.61
CA GLU A 273 -47.18 75.12 22.88
C GLU A 273 -47.23 76.63 22.68
N ARG A 274 -46.58 77.15 21.63
CA ARG A 274 -46.63 78.59 21.30
C ARG A 274 -47.99 79.01 20.73
N LEU A 275 -48.68 78.16 19.97
CA LEU A 275 -50.04 78.40 19.50
C LEU A 275 -51.03 78.35 20.65
N ASN A 276 -50.93 77.34 21.51
CA ASN A 276 -51.76 77.17 22.71
C ASN A 276 -51.55 78.33 23.71
N ARG A 277 -50.30 78.79 23.91
CA ARG A 277 -50.03 80.01 24.69
C ARG A 277 -50.68 81.25 24.06
N LYS A 278 -50.58 81.44 22.74
CA LYS A 278 -51.25 82.56 22.06
C LYS A 278 -52.78 82.49 22.17
N LEU A 279 -53.36 81.30 22.13
CA LEU A 279 -54.79 81.09 22.31
C LEU A 279 -55.19 81.42 23.76
N SER A 280 -54.42 80.96 24.75
CA SER A 280 -54.60 81.33 26.17
C SER A 280 -54.44 82.84 26.42
N GLU A 281 -53.43 83.49 25.80
CA GLU A 281 -53.25 84.95 25.86
C GLU A 281 -54.39 85.70 25.16
N SER A 282 -55.02 85.09 24.13
CA SER A 282 -56.21 85.64 23.45
C SER A 282 -57.49 85.46 24.28
N ASP A 283 -57.64 84.35 25.00
CA ASP A 283 -58.72 84.14 25.98
C ASP A 283 -58.57 85.09 27.18
N GLU A 284 -57.35 85.29 27.70
CA GLU A 284 -57.07 86.26 28.78
C GLU A 284 -57.26 87.71 28.29
N SER A 285 -56.92 88.02 27.03
CA SER A 285 -57.25 89.31 26.39
C SER A 285 -58.75 89.47 26.09
N GLY A 286 -59.53 88.39 26.19
CA GLY A 286 -61.00 88.39 26.07
C GLY A 286 -61.72 89.03 27.26
N ALA A 287 -61.00 89.52 28.28
CA ALA A 287 -61.54 90.23 29.43
C ALA A 287 -62.29 91.55 29.10
N ASP A 288 -62.13 92.08 27.88
CA ASP A 288 -62.87 93.25 27.36
C ASP A 288 -63.94 92.87 26.32
N MET A 289 -64.37 91.60 26.27
CA MET A 289 -65.51 91.17 25.45
C MET A 289 -66.83 91.48 26.19
N PRO A 290 -67.69 92.38 25.70
CA PRO A 290 -68.89 92.79 26.43
C PRO A 290 -69.80 91.59 26.74
N HIS A 291 -70.29 91.50 27.97
CA HIS A 291 -71.19 90.41 28.32
C HIS A 291 -72.48 90.51 27.48
N VAL A 292 -73.13 89.36 27.23
CA VAL A 292 -74.35 89.29 26.42
C VAL A 292 -75.45 90.24 26.92
N ARG A 293 -75.47 90.55 28.23
CA ARG A 293 -76.35 91.57 28.83
C ARG A 293 -76.06 92.99 28.31
N ASP A 294 -74.80 93.38 28.15
CA ASP A 294 -74.41 94.72 27.71
C ASP A 294 -74.75 94.91 26.22
N TYR A 295 -74.56 93.86 25.43
CA TYR A 295 -75.02 93.84 24.03
C TYR A 295 -76.55 93.94 23.91
N ILE A 296 -77.31 93.32 24.83
CA ILE A 296 -78.77 93.49 24.91
C ILE A 296 -79.14 94.91 25.32
N GLY A 297 -78.43 95.51 26.29
CA GLY A 297 -78.63 96.89 26.73
C GLY A 297 -78.40 97.91 25.62
N GLN A 298 -77.25 97.87 24.95
CA GLN A 298 -76.93 98.73 23.80
C GLN A 298 -77.96 98.58 22.67
N LYS A 299 -78.49 97.37 22.46
CA LYS A 299 -79.53 97.12 21.45
C LYS A 299 -80.89 97.73 21.82
N ALA A 300 -81.24 97.76 23.10
CA ALA A 300 -82.44 98.45 23.59
C ALA A 300 -82.31 99.98 23.43
N GLU A 301 -81.17 100.55 23.83
CA GLU A 301 -80.86 101.97 23.68
C GLU A 301 -80.87 102.40 22.19
N MET A 302 -80.39 101.54 21.28
CA MET A 302 -80.47 101.76 19.83
C MET A 302 -81.92 101.80 19.30
N TYR A 303 -82.84 101.02 19.88
CA TYR A 303 -84.26 101.10 19.54
C TYR A 303 -84.92 102.38 20.08
N GLU A 304 -84.60 102.82 21.30
CA GLU A 304 -85.10 104.09 21.85
C GLU A 304 -84.58 105.29 21.05
N LEU A 305 -83.29 105.33 20.74
CA LEU A 305 -82.67 106.34 19.87
C LEU A 305 -83.30 106.34 18.48
N ARG A 306 -83.63 105.17 17.89
CA ARG A 306 -84.38 105.10 16.64
C ARG A 306 -85.81 105.64 16.76
N ALA A 307 -86.51 105.38 17.87
CA ALA A 307 -87.84 105.91 18.11
C ALA A 307 -87.81 107.44 18.23
N MET A 308 -86.90 107.98 19.05
CA MET A 308 -86.67 109.43 19.16
C MET A 308 -86.27 110.06 17.83
N LEU A 309 -85.38 109.43 17.04
CA LEU A 309 -84.98 109.94 15.73
C LEU A 309 -86.18 109.96 14.76
N LYS A 310 -87.09 108.98 14.82
CA LYS A 310 -88.32 108.95 14.03
C LYS A 310 -89.29 110.09 14.42
N ASP A 311 -89.44 110.34 15.72
CA ASP A 311 -90.24 111.46 16.25
C ASP A 311 -89.65 112.83 15.88
N TRP A 312 -88.34 113.00 15.97
CA TRP A 312 -87.66 114.22 15.52
C TRP A 312 -87.72 114.38 14.00
N THR A 313 -87.62 113.30 13.21
CA THR A 313 -87.80 113.36 11.75
C THR A 313 -89.22 113.81 11.39
N ARG A 314 -90.24 113.29 12.10
CA ARG A 314 -91.64 113.70 11.94
C ARG A 314 -91.87 115.17 12.36
N LYS A 315 -91.21 115.66 13.42
CA LYS A 315 -91.22 117.09 13.80
C LYS A 315 -90.53 117.98 12.74
N VAL A 316 -89.44 117.51 12.16
CA VAL A 316 -88.71 118.23 11.09
C VAL A 316 -89.49 118.22 9.77
N GLU A 317 -90.22 117.15 9.42
CA GLU A 317 -91.14 117.15 8.26
C GLU A 317 -92.27 118.17 8.42
N ILE A 318 -92.87 118.27 9.62
CA ILE A 318 -93.92 119.26 9.91
C ILE A 318 -93.36 120.70 9.84
N ALA A 319 -92.12 120.92 10.28
CA ALA A 319 -91.44 122.21 10.12
C ALA A 319 -91.05 122.52 8.65
N ALA A 320 -90.62 121.51 7.88
CA ALA A 320 -90.19 121.65 6.49
C ALA A 320 -91.34 121.91 5.50
N ILE A 321 -92.58 121.61 5.87
CA ILE A 321 -93.78 122.01 5.10
C ILE A 321 -94.09 123.52 5.31
N SER A 322 -93.60 124.14 6.38
CA SER A 322 -93.80 125.57 6.69
C SER A 322 -92.73 126.50 6.09
N ALA A 323 -91.59 125.97 5.63
CA ALA A 323 -90.48 126.76 5.09
C ALA A 323 -89.95 126.13 3.79
N GLY A 324 -90.30 126.74 2.65
CA GLY A 324 -89.94 126.23 1.33
C GLY A 324 -88.43 126.32 1.03
N GLY A 325 -87.87 125.29 0.38
CA GLY A 325 -86.46 125.27 -0.01
C GLY A 325 -85.93 123.87 -0.32
N ARG A 326 -86.30 123.31 -1.48
CA ARG A 326 -85.99 121.91 -1.85
C ARG A 326 -84.67 121.79 -2.61
N SER A 327 -83.59 121.32 -1.98
CA SER A 327 -82.43 120.72 -2.69
C SER A 327 -81.61 119.76 -1.83
N ARG A 328 -81.44 118.52 -2.34
CA ARG A 328 -80.83 117.32 -1.75
C ARG A 328 -80.77 116.28 -2.90
N ILE A 329 -79.82 115.35 -3.08
CA ILE A 329 -78.65 114.82 -2.34
C ILE A 329 -77.51 114.60 -3.37
N LYS A 330 -76.23 114.55 -2.98
CA LYS A 330 -75.28 113.60 -3.63
C LYS A 330 -74.59 112.69 -2.61
N SER A 331 -74.67 111.40 -2.91
CA SER A 331 -74.15 110.26 -2.18
C SER A 331 -72.90 109.70 -2.86
N GLY A 332 -72.01 109.04 -2.12
CA GLY A 332 -71.26 107.93 -2.71
C GLY A 332 -70.00 107.49 -1.95
N PRO A 333 -69.60 106.21 -2.02
CA PRO A 333 -69.09 105.54 -0.82
C PRO A 333 -67.87 104.58 -0.96
N SER A 334 -67.37 104.17 0.21
CA SER A 334 -66.93 102.80 0.57
C SER A 334 -65.58 102.20 0.07
N PRO A 335 -65.02 101.19 0.79
CA PRO A 335 -63.65 100.68 0.62
C PRO A 335 -63.58 99.21 0.14
N THR A 336 -62.36 98.65 0.04
CA THR A 336 -62.13 97.20 -0.21
C THR A 336 -61.02 96.57 0.64
N HIS A 337 -61.45 95.64 1.50
CA HIS A 337 -60.79 94.37 1.90
C HIS A 337 -60.41 93.51 0.65
N ALA A 338 -59.68 92.38 0.69
CA ALA A 338 -58.77 91.72 1.64
C ALA A 338 -58.07 90.55 0.90
N ASP A 339 -57.72 89.47 1.62
CA ASP A 339 -57.21 88.15 1.18
C ASP A 339 -55.74 88.10 0.73
N GLN A 340 -54.81 87.36 1.36
CA GLN A 340 -54.75 86.10 2.13
C GLN A 340 -54.06 84.96 1.34
N HIS A 341 -53.04 84.43 2.02
CA HIS A 341 -52.40 83.12 1.88
C HIS A 341 -53.16 82.01 1.14
N LEU A 342 -52.40 81.19 0.41
CA LEU A 342 -52.39 79.74 0.70
C LEU A 342 -51.10 79.07 0.22
N SER A 343 -50.70 78.03 0.95
CA SER A 343 -49.53 77.18 0.68
C SER A 343 -49.90 75.73 0.99
N ALA A 344 -49.26 74.81 0.27
CA ALA A 344 -49.25 73.36 0.47
C ALA A 344 -50.60 72.60 0.37
N HIS A 345 -50.63 71.65 -0.58
CA HIS A 345 -50.74 70.24 -0.18
C HIS A 345 -49.94 69.34 -1.12
#